data_AF-A0A536DCJ8-F1
#
_entry.id   AF-A0A536DCJ8-F1
#
_cell.length_a   1.000
_cell.length_b   1.000
_cell.length_c   1.000
_cell.angle_alpha   90.00
_cell.angle_beta   90.00
_cell.angle_gamma   90.00
#
_symmetry.space_group_name_H-M   'P 1'
#
loop_
_entity.id
_entity.type
_entity.pdbx_description
1 polymer ?
#
loop_
_entity_poly.entity_id
_entity_poly.type
_entity_poly.pdbx_seq_one_letter_code
_entity_poly.pdbx_strand_id
1 'polypeptide(L)'
;MPWSRSSMPSRRSDVMRPPRSGRISMTHRFELSIIAATMLAAVALGACSPASAHRVASSPTPVAAVEPDTSPSPAPAPSHVFVVVMENRSYEQALAGGYTAQLAAKYGVATNYHGVSHPSLPNYLAMTSGSTWGVTDDGYHALPASGLGQQLTQAGIPWRAYMEGMSRTCFASPYPYALKHNPFPYYGGKCPAEVVPFSSRLPGERRALHHVGRGL
;
A
#
# COMPACT_ATOMS: atom_id res chain seq x y z
N MET A 1 26.35 2.49 -53.34
CA MET A 1 25.51 3.49 -54.04
C MET A 1 24.05 3.19 -53.73
N PRO A 2 23.27 4.17 -53.28
CA PRO A 2 22.02 3.95 -52.56
C PRO A 2 20.81 3.92 -53.51
N TRP A 3 19.79 3.15 -53.16
CA TRP A 3 18.48 3.26 -53.75
C TRP A 3 17.57 4.04 -52.81
N SER A 4 17.40 5.31 -53.13
CA SER A 4 16.30 6.15 -52.63
C SER A 4 15.03 5.83 -53.41
N ARG A 5 13.89 5.72 -52.73
CA ARG A 5 12.70 6.53 -53.04
C ARG A 5 11.61 6.36 -52.00
N SER A 6 11.19 7.51 -51.53
CA SER A 6 10.05 7.80 -50.69
C SER A 6 8.74 7.33 -51.34
N SER A 7 7.78 6.92 -50.52
CA SER A 7 6.36 6.85 -50.87
C SER A 7 5.56 7.43 -49.70
N MET A 8 4.75 8.45 -50.00
CA MET A 8 3.92 9.22 -49.08
C MET A 8 2.87 8.34 -48.36
N PRO A 9 2.46 8.69 -47.13
CA PRO A 9 1.17 8.26 -46.60
C PRO A 9 0.07 9.25 -47.01
N SER A 10 -0.96 8.70 -47.63
CA SER A 10 -2.24 9.35 -47.91
C SER A 10 -2.96 9.79 -46.63
N ARG A 11 -3.55 11.00 -46.68
CA ARG A 11 -4.55 11.50 -45.72
C ARG A 11 -5.66 10.48 -45.46
N ARG A 12 -5.96 10.23 -44.18
CA ARG A 12 -7.33 10.02 -43.72
C ARG A 12 -7.59 10.92 -42.51
N SER A 13 -8.52 11.84 -42.75
CA SER A 13 -9.16 12.70 -41.76
C SER A 13 -10.30 11.92 -41.12
N ASP A 14 -10.15 11.53 -39.86
CA ASP A 14 -11.27 11.09 -39.03
C ASP A 14 -11.43 12.08 -37.88
N VAL A 15 -12.34 13.03 -38.11
CA VAL A 15 -12.90 13.92 -37.11
C VAL A 15 -13.83 13.08 -36.24
N MET A 16 -13.35 12.59 -35.10
CA MET A 16 -14.23 12.00 -34.08
C MET A 16 -14.75 13.12 -33.17
N ARG A 17 -16.01 13.51 -33.38
CA ARG A 17 -16.76 14.38 -32.48
C ARG A 17 -17.17 13.59 -31.22
N PRO A 18 -17.08 14.19 -30.02
CA PRO A 18 -17.51 13.53 -28.79
C PRO A 18 -19.03 13.39 -28.70
N PRO A 19 -19.56 12.34 -28.04
CA PRO A 19 -20.98 12.25 -27.73
C PRO A 19 -21.40 13.32 -26.72
N ARG A 20 -22.56 13.91 -27.00
CA ARG A 20 -23.21 14.97 -26.22
C ARG A 20 -23.48 14.51 -24.79
N SER A 21 -22.78 15.10 -23.83
CA SER A 21 -23.14 15.03 -22.41
C SER A 21 -24.48 15.75 -22.19
N GLY A 22 -25.49 14.97 -21.80
CA GLY A 22 -26.80 15.49 -21.40
C GLY A 22 -26.70 16.24 -20.08
N ARG A 23 -27.13 17.50 -20.10
CA ARG A 23 -27.32 18.31 -18.90
C ARG A 23 -28.46 17.71 -18.07
N ILE A 24 -28.14 17.09 -16.95
CA ILE A 24 -29.13 16.84 -15.89
C ILE A 24 -29.05 18.02 -14.92
N SER A 25 -30.01 18.93 -15.05
CA SER A 25 -30.29 19.97 -14.07
C SER A 25 -31.00 19.33 -12.89
N MET A 26 -30.29 19.07 -11.79
CA MET A 26 -30.92 18.80 -10.50
C MET A 26 -30.85 20.06 -9.65
N THR A 27 -31.95 20.81 -9.68
CA THR A 27 -32.22 21.88 -8.73
C THR A 27 -32.55 21.22 -7.38
N HIS A 28 -31.57 21.16 -6.47
CA HIS A 28 -31.86 20.82 -5.08
C HIS A 28 -32.52 22.03 -4.42
N ARG A 29 -33.85 22.00 -4.35
CA ARG A 29 -34.64 22.90 -3.50
C ARG A 29 -34.36 22.53 -2.05
N PHE A 30 -33.74 23.48 -1.35
CA PHE A 30 -33.78 23.58 0.10
C PHE A 30 -35.23 23.80 0.53
N GLU A 31 -35.80 22.87 1.28
CA GLU A 31 -36.98 23.12 2.10
C GLU A 31 -36.75 22.40 3.43
N LEU A 32 -36.44 23.19 4.46
CA LEU A 32 -36.47 22.78 5.85
C LEU A 32 -37.93 22.42 6.21
N SER A 33 -38.15 21.26 6.81
CA SER A 33 -39.39 20.96 7.51
C SER A 33 -39.10 20.81 9.01
N ILE A 34 -39.42 21.85 9.76
CA ILE A 34 -39.59 21.87 11.22
C ILE A 34 -41.08 21.63 11.47
N ILE A 35 -41.42 20.67 12.36
CA ILE A 35 -42.60 20.55 13.27
C ILE A 35 -42.43 19.17 13.93
N ALA A 36 -41.84 19.07 15.13
CA ALA A 36 -42.45 19.22 16.46
C ALA A 36 -43.41 18.06 16.85
N ALA A 37 -43.00 17.24 17.83
CA ALA A 37 -43.84 16.78 18.96
C ALA A 37 -43.05 15.84 19.90
N THR A 38 -42.83 16.32 21.12
CA THR A 38 -42.31 15.64 22.31
C THR A 38 -43.41 14.92 23.09
N MET A 39 -43.13 13.73 23.64
CA MET A 39 -43.82 13.07 24.78
C MET A 39 -42.75 12.18 25.49
N LEU A 40 -42.19 12.52 26.68
CA LEU A 40 -42.67 12.28 28.07
C LEU A 40 -43.06 10.80 28.33
N ALA A 41 -42.68 10.03 29.35
CA ALA A 41 -41.99 10.19 30.65
C ALA A 41 -41.50 8.78 31.13
N ALA A 42 -40.30 8.61 31.69
CA ALA A 42 -39.98 8.40 33.13
C ALA A 42 -40.72 7.27 33.91
N VAL A 43 -39.98 6.26 34.42
CA VAL A 43 -40.11 5.54 35.75
C VAL A 43 -38.83 4.67 35.91
N ALA A 44 -37.83 5.01 36.73
CA ALA A 44 -37.68 4.96 38.20
C ALA A 44 -37.04 3.65 38.75
N LEU A 45 -35.86 3.83 39.37
CA LEU A 45 -35.39 3.31 40.67
C LEU A 45 -35.83 1.91 41.13
N GLY A 46 -34.84 1.02 41.31
CA GLY A 46 -34.91 -0.17 42.18
C GLY A 46 -33.48 -0.60 42.52
N ALA A 47 -32.87 -0.10 43.60
CA ALA A 47 -33.02 -0.53 45.00
C ALA A 47 -31.96 -1.57 45.38
N CYS A 48 -31.10 -1.14 46.31
CA CYS A 48 -30.12 -1.92 47.04
C CYS A 48 -30.74 -3.21 47.62
N SER A 49 -29.98 -4.31 47.55
CA SER A 49 -30.22 -5.48 48.41
C SER A 49 -29.03 -5.70 49.33
N PRO A 50 -29.28 -6.10 50.60
CA PRO A 50 -28.24 -6.23 51.62
C PRO A 50 -27.40 -7.50 51.41
N ALA A 51 -26.12 -7.38 51.72
CA ALA A 51 -25.19 -8.51 51.75
C ALA A 51 -25.56 -9.47 52.89
N SER A 52 -25.99 -10.69 52.55
CA SER A 52 -26.04 -11.81 53.49
C SER A 52 -24.63 -12.32 53.77
N ALA A 53 -24.17 -12.13 55.01
CA ALA A 53 -22.98 -12.80 55.52
C ALA A 53 -23.28 -14.30 55.72
N HIS A 54 -22.81 -15.14 54.80
CA HIS A 54 -22.64 -16.57 55.08
C HIS A 54 -21.23 -16.80 55.63
N ARG A 55 -21.14 -17.18 56.91
CA ARG A 55 -19.94 -17.83 57.46
C ARG A 55 -19.93 -19.26 56.96
N VAL A 56 -18.95 -19.59 56.11
CA VAL A 56 -18.54 -20.98 55.88
C VAL A 56 -17.14 -21.13 56.44
N ALA A 57 -17.04 -21.88 57.53
CA ALA A 57 -15.78 -22.40 58.01
C ALA A 57 -15.50 -23.72 57.28
N SER A 58 -14.35 -23.80 56.61
CA SER A 58 -13.73 -25.06 56.23
C SER A 58 -12.25 -24.81 55.96
N SER A 59 -11.41 -25.43 56.78
CA SER A 59 -9.95 -25.44 56.66
C SER A 59 -9.50 -25.85 55.25
N PRO A 60 -8.61 -25.10 54.59
CA PRO A 60 -7.91 -25.64 53.43
C PRO A 60 -6.74 -26.48 53.92
N THR A 61 -6.79 -27.78 53.65
CA THR A 61 -5.59 -28.62 53.50
C THR A 61 -4.64 -27.89 52.54
N PRO A 62 -3.34 -27.70 52.84
CA PRO A 62 -2.44 -27.05 51.89
C PRO A 62 -2.30 -27.95 50.65
N VAL A 63 -2.99 -27.57 49.58
CA VAL A 63 -2.72 -28.09 48.24
C VAL A 63 -1.37 -27.49 47.84
N ALA A 64 -0.40 -28.36 47.52
CA ALA A 64 0.89 -27.94 47.02
C ALA A 64 0.68 -26.93 45.88
N ALA A 65 1.23 -25.73 46.03
CA ALA A 65 1.18 -24.70 45.00
C ALA A 65 1.91 -25.25 43.77
N VAL A 66 1.16 -25.47 42.69
CA VAL A 66 1.76 -25.66 41.36
C VAL A 66 2.33 -24.30 41.00
N GLU A 67 3.66 -24.18 41.00
CA GLU A 67 4.34 -23.00 40.49
C GLU A 67 3.89 -22.80 39.03
N PRO A 68 3.43 -21.60 38.65
CA PRO A 68 3.13 -21.33 37.26
C PRO A 68 4.43 -21.46 36.48
N ASP A 69 4.45 -22.39 35.53
CA ASP A 69 5.54 -22.51 34.57
C ASP A 69 5.60 -21.19 33.77
N THR A 70 6.48 -20.29 34.19
CA THR A 70 6.72 -18.99 33.55
C THR A 70 7.57 -19.14 32.28
N SER A 71 7.48 -20.28 31.59
CA SER A 71 8.07 -20.43 30.27
C SER A 71 7.40 -19.43 29.34
N PRO A 72 8.10 -18.38 28.87
CA PRO A 72 7.50 -17.39 27.99
C PRO A 72 7.08 -18.11 26.71
N SER A 73 5.78 -18.10 26.42
CA SER A 73 5.30 -18.51 25.11
C SER A 73 6.02 -17.66 24.06
N PRO A 74 6.63 -18.26 23.01
CA PRO A 74 7.26 -17.49 21.96
C PRO A 74 6.25 -16.47 21.42
N ALA A 75 6.63 -15.18 21.44
CA ALA A 75 5.83 -14.16 20.80
C ALA A 75 5.67 -14.54 19.32
N PRO A 76 4.47 -14.38 18.72
CA PRO A 76 4.28 -14.65 17.31
C PRO A 76 5.32 -13.91 16.47
N ALA A 77 5.86 -14.58 15.45
CA ALA A 77 6.77 -13.93 14.53
C ALA A 77 6.11 -12.69 13.89
N PRO A 78 6.85 -11.59 13.71
CA PRO A 78 6.31 -10.41 13.06
C PRO A 78 5.79 -10.76 11.65
N SER A 79 4.63 -10.21 11.30
CA SER A 79 4.07 -10.33 9.95
C SER A 79 4.76 -9.33 9.02
N HIS A 80 5.20 -9.80 7.85
CA HIS A 80 5.81 -8.96 6.83
C HIS A 80 4.98 -8.98 5.55
N VAL A 81 4.89 -7.83 4.88
CA VAL A 81 4.27 -7.69 3.55
C VAL A 81 5.33 -7.19 2.58
N PHE A 82 5.47 -7.88 1.46
CA PHE A 82 6.32 -7.47 0.35
C PHE A 82 5.44 -7.23 -0.88
N VAL A 83 5.65 -6.09 -1.54
CA VAL A 83 5.06 -5.78 -2.83
C VAL A 83 6.19 -5.63 -3.82
N VAL A 84 6.24 -6.54 -4.80
CA VAL A 84 7.24 -6.53 -5.88
C VAL A 84 6.54 -6.08 -7.15
N VAL A 85 7.05 -5.02 -7.77
CA VAL A 85 6.46 -4.40 -8.95
C VAL A 85 7.36 -4.67 -10.14
N MET A 86 6.82 -5.31 -11.18
CA MET A 86 7.53 -5.57 -12.42
C MET A 86 7.12 -4.54 -13.47
N GLU A 87 7.99 -3.59 -13.75
CA GLU A 87 7.71 -2.53 -14.72
C GLU A 87 7.57 -3.10 -16.14
N ASN A 88 6.52 -2.67 -16.86
CA ASN A 88 6.24 -3.02 -18.25
C ASN A 88 6.23 -4.53 -18.57
N ARG A 89 5.73 -5.37 -17.65
CA ARG A 89 5.50 -6.79 -17.91
C ARG A 89 4.04 -7.08 -18.15
N SER A 90 3.73 -7.81 -19.22
CA SER A 90 2.38 -8.35 -19.44
C SER A 90 2.07 -9.47 -18.45
N TYR A 91 0.79 -9.78 -18.30
CA TYR A 91 0.34 -10.92 -17.50
C TYR A 91 1.00 -12.23 -17.92
N GLU A 92 1.06 -12.50 -19.22
CA GLU A 92 1.68 -13.69 -19.79
C GLU A 92 3.19 -13.73 -19.51
N GLN A 93 3.88 -12.58 -19.63
CA GLN A 93 5.30 -12.49 -19.29
C GLN A 93 5.54 -12.73 -17.80
N ALA A 94 4.67 -12.22 -16.93
CA ALA A 94 4.75 -12.45 -15.49
C ALA A 94 4.53 -13.92 -15.13
N LEU A 95 3.57 -14.60 -15.78
CA LEU A 95 3.30 -16.03 -15.56
C LEU A 95 4.31 -16.98 -16.21
N ALA A 96 5.08 -16.52 -17.19
CA ALA A 96 6.17 -17.29 -17.78
C ALA A 96 7.51 -17.15 -17.03
N GLY A 97 7.59 -16.24 -16.05
CA GLY A 97 8.82 -16.03 -15.25
C GLY A 97 9.08 -17.18 -14.28
N GLY A 98 10.34 -17.56 -14.07
CA GLY A 98 10.69 -18.75 -13.28
C GLY A 98 10.12 -18.78 -11.86
N TYR A 99 10.39 -17.74 -11.06
CA TYR A 99 9.91 -17.68 -9.67
C TYR A 99 8.45 -17.19 -9.59
N THR A 100 8.05 -16.25 -10.43
CA THR A 100 6.68 -15.71 -10.45
C THR A 100 5.66 -16.77 -10.89
N ALA A 101 6.01 -17.66 -11.82
CA ALA A 101 5.19 -18.82 -12.18
C ALA A 101 4.99 -19.77 -11.00
N GLN A 102 6.04 -20.04 -10.22
CA GLN A 102 5.96 -20.89 -9.03
C GLN A 102 5.02 -20.28 -7.97
N LEU A 103 5.10 -18.97 -7.76
CA LEU A 103 4.20 -18.26 -6.86
C LEU A 103 2.75 -18.32 -7.35
N ALA A 104 2.52 -18.08 -8.64
CA ALA A 104 1.18 -18.14 -9.23
C ALA A 104 0.54 -19.53 -9.16
N ALA A 105 1.34 -20.60 -9.24
CA ALA A 105 0.86 -21.97 -9.07
C ALA A 105 0.53 -22.32 -7.62
N LYS A 106 1.16 -21.65 -6.64
CA LYS A 106 1.01 -21.94 -5.21
C LYS A 106 -0.04 -21.06 -4.51
N TYR A 107 -0.25 -19.84 -4.99
CA TYR A 107 -1.07 -18.81 -4.33
C TYR A 107 -2.15 -18.26 -5.25
N GLY A 108 -2.98 -17.35 -4.74
CA GLY A 108 -4.03 -16.70 -5.51
C GLY A 108 -3.46 -15.75 -6.59
N VAL A 109 -4.08 -15.76 -7.76
CA VAL A 109 -3.78 -14.86 -8.87
C VAL A 109 -4.98 -13.94 -9.12
N ALA A 110 -4.76 -12.63 -9.05
CA ALA A 110 -5.78 -11.64 -9.38
C ALA A 110 -5.86 -11.44 -10.91
N THR A 111 -6.67 -12.26 -11.59
CA THR A 111 -6.80 -12.26 -13.05
C THR A 111 -7.55 -11.05 -13.63
N ASN A 112 -8.15 -10.22 -12.77
CA ASN A 112 -8.84 -8.98 -13.15
C ASN A 112 -8.16 -7.75 -12.51
N TYR A 113 -6.82 -7.74 -12.45
CA TYR A 113 -6.03 -6.61 -11.98
C TYR A 113 -5.51 -5.78 -13.16
N HIS A 114 -5.82 -4.49 -13.19
CA HIS A 114 -5.50 -3.59 -14.31
C HIS A 114 -4.82 -2.31 -13.81
N GLY A 115 -4.04 -1.68 -14.70
CA GLY A 115 -3.60 -0.30 -14.48
C GLY A 115 -4.78 0.67 -14.44
N VAL A 116 -4.64 1.76 -13.68
CA VAL A 116 -5.66 2.81 -13.55
C VAL A 116 -5.52 3.91 -14.60
N SER A 117 -4.37 4.03 -15.26
CA SER A 117 -4.10 5.06 -16.26
C SER A 117 -2.89 4.71 -17.15
N HIS A 118 -2.56 5.59 -18.09
CA HIS A 118 -1.31 5.63 -18.82
C HIS A 118 -0.83 7.10 -18.89
N PRO A 119 0.46 7.43 -18.68
CA PRO A 119 1.66 6.56 -18.59
C PRO A 119 1.87 5.89 -17.22
N SER A 120 3.08 5.41 -16.89
CA SER A 120 3.31 4.54 -15.73
C SER A 120 3.21 5.26 -14.39
N LEU A 121 3.66 6.52 -14.28
CA LEU A 121 3.67 7.26 -13.01
C LEU A 121 2.30 7.30 -12.30
N PRO A 122 1.17 7.66 -12.95
CA PRO A 122 -0.13 7.65 -12.30
C PRO A 122 -0.52 6.30 -11.66
N ASN A 123 -0.05 5.18 -12.21
CA ASN A 123 -0.30 3.85 -11.63
C ASN A 123 0.49 3.64 -10.33
N TYR A 124 1.75 4.08 -10.29
CA TYR A 124 2.56 4.05 -9.07
C TYR A 124 1.93 4.93 -7.97
N LEU A 125 1.49 6.13 -8.32
CA LEU A 125 0.82 7.04 -7.38
C LEU A 125 -0.46 6.42 -6.82
N ALA A 126 -1.30 5.82 -7.68
CA ALA A 126 -2.54 5.17 -7.26
C ALA A 126 -2.29 3.95 -6.38
N MET A 127 -1.30 3.13 -6.70
CA MET A 127 -0.93 1.96 -5.91
C MET A 127 -0.47 2.33 -4.49
N THR A 128 0.28 3.44 -4.32
CA THR A 128 0.82 3.81 -3.01
C THR A 128 0.05 4.88 -2.25
N SER A 129 -0.97 5.51 -2.86
CA SER A 129 -1.80 6.52 -2.19
C SER A 129 -3.30 6.39 -2.39
N GLY A 130 -3.75 5.48 -3.26
CA GLY A 130 -5.17 5.34 -3.63
C GLY A 130 -5.69 6.40 -4.62
N SER A 131 -4.82 7.26 -5.16
CA SER A 131 -5.18 8.34 -6.08
C SER A 131 -4.10 8.56 -7.15
N THR A 132 -4.52 8.94 -8.36
CA THR A 132 -3.61 9.44 -9.40
C THR A 132 -3.21 10.89 -9.18
N TRP A 133 -3.87 11.60 -8.24
CA TRP A 133 -3.70 13.04 -8.00
C TRP A 133 -4.02 13.93 -9.21
N GLY A 134 -4.73 13.39 -10.20
CA GLY A 134 -4.96 14.08 -11.48
C GLY A 134 -3.72 14.17 -12.37
N VAL A 135 -2.61 13.51 -12.01
CA VAL A 135 -1.40 13.45 -12.84
C VAL A 135 -1.68 12.56 -14.05
N THR A 136 -1.29 13.03 -15.23
CA THR A 136 -1.53 12.36 -16.53
C THR A 136 -0.26 12.19 -17.37
N ASP A 137 0.91 12.44 -16.79
CA ASP A 137 2.20 12.31 -17.45
C ASP A 137 3.23 11.61 -16.53
N ASP A 138 4.47 11.47 -17.01
CA ASP A 138 5.59 10.83 -16.29
C ASP A 138 6.57 11.87 -15.68
N GLY A 139 6.20 13.15 -15.69
CA GLY A 139 6.99 14.25 -15.13
C GLY A 139 7.06 14.21 -13.60
N TYR A 140 7.92 15.04 -13.02
CA TYR A 140 7.94 15.20 -11.57
C TYR A 140 6.85 16.17 -11.12
N HIS A 141 6.09 15.77 -10.11
CA HIS A 141 5.03 16.56 -9.49
C HIS A 141 5.18 16.51 -7.97
N ALA A 142 5.40 17.65 -7.33
CA ALA A 142 5.40 17.69 -5.87
C ALA A 142 3.95 17.58 -5.37
N LEU A 143 3.67 16.57 -4.55
CA LEU A 143 2.37 16.30 -3.96
C LEU A 143 2.39 16.60 -2.46
N PRO A 144 1.24 16.84 -1.82
CA PRO A 144 1.15 16.89 -0.36
C PRO A 144 1.75 15.64 0.29
N ALA A 145 2.36 15.81 1.46
CA ALA A 145 2.82 14.69 2.27
C ALA A 145 1.61 13.80 2.60
N SER A 146 1.63 12.57 2.08
CA SER A 146 0.52 11.62 2.09
C SER A 146 1.02 10.22 1.72
N GLY A 147 0.08 9.30 1.46
CA GLY A 147 0.37 7.96 0.95
C GLY A 147 0.84 6.96 2.01
N LEU A 148 0.99 5.72 1.58
CA LEU A 148 1.25 4.56 2.44
C LEU A 148 2.55 4.73 3.25
N GLY A 149 3.61 5.28 2.66
CA GLY A 149 4.87 5.51 3.36
C GLY A 149 4.70 6.44 4.58
N GLN A 150 3.97 7.54 4.43
CA GLN A 150 3.70 8.44 5.55
C GLN A 150 2.82 7.78 6.61
N GLN A 151 1.78 7.04 6.20
CA GLN A 151 0.90 6.32 7.12
C GLN A 151 1.69 5.30 7.96
N LEU A 152 2.58 4.53 7.33
CA LEU A 152 3.45 3.57 8.01
C LEU A 152 4.41 4.26 8.99
N THR A 153 5.04 5.36 8.57
CA THR A 153 5.91 6.16 9.44
C THR A 153 5.15 6.71 10.65
N GLN A 154 3.94 7.26 10.47
CA GLN A 154 3.11 7.78 11.56
C GLN A 154 2.66 6.67 12.52
N ALA A 155 2.40 5.48 12.01
CA ALA A 155 2.04 4.31 12.81
C ALA A 155 3.25 3.64 13.51
N GLY A 156 4.48 4.13 13.29
CA GLY A 156 5.69 3.50 13.81
C GLY A 156 5.98 2.13 13.20
N ILE A 157 5.39 1.82 12.04
CA ILE A 157 5.60 0.56 11.33
C ILE A 157 6.82 0.71 10.41
N PRO A 158 7.88 -0.09 10.60
CA PRO A 158 9.08 0.03 9.79
C PRO A 158 8.79 -0.36 8.34
N TRP A 159 9.28 0.45 7.41
CA TRP A 159 9.16 0.18 5.98
C TRP A 159 10.40 0.60 5.21
N ARG A 160 10.55 0.02 4.02
CA ARG A 160 11.59 0.31 3.05
C ARG A 160 11.02 0.16 1.65
N ALA A 161 11.51 1.00 0.74
CA ALA A 161 11.23 0.86 -0.69
C ALA A 161 12.57 0.69 -1.41
N TYR A 162 12.76 -0.49 -1.99
CA TYR A 162 14.00 -0.91 -2.64
C TYR A 162 13.92 -0.62 -4.14
N MET A 163 14.79 0.25 -4.63
CA MET A 163 14.72 0.75 -6.00
C MET A 163 15.84 0.16 -6.85
N GLU A 164 15.48 -0.59 -7.89
CA GLU A 164 16.44 -1.10 -8.88
C GLU A 164 17.15 0.05 -9.60
N GLY A 165 18.46 -0.09 -9.82
CA GLY A 165 19.28 0.91 -10.49
C GLY A 165 19.58 2.18 -9.69
N MET A 166 18.94 2.39 -8.54
CA MET A 166 19.18 3.58 -7.70
C MET A 166 20.60 3.50 -7.12
N SER A 167 21.41 4.51 -7.40
CA SER A 167 22.83 4.56 -7.00
C SER A 167 23.20 5.81 -6.20
N ARG A 168 22.32 6.81 -6.19
CA ARG A 168 22.47 8.08 -5.44
C ARG A 168 21.14 8.40 -4.76
N THR A 169 20.78 9.69 -4.67
CA THR A 169 19.47 10.11 -4.17
C THR A 169 18.37 9.86 -5.21
N CYS A 170 17.11 9.95 -4.78
CA CYS A 170 15.96 9.77 -5.66
C CYS A 170 15.97 10.70 -6.89
N PHE A 171 16.48 11.93 -6.74
CA PHE A 171 16.47 12.94 -7.79
C PHE A 171 17.78 13.02 -8.60
N ALA A 172 18.81 12.27 -8.19
CA ALA A 172 20.14 12.36 -8.79
C ALA A 172 20.71 10.99 -9.19
N SER A 173 19.87 9.95 -9.25
CA SER A 173 20.26 8.63 -9.73
C SER A 173 20.03 8.53 -11.25
N PRO A 174 21.04 8.11 -12.03
CA PRO A 174 20.92 7.92 -13.47
C PRO A 174 20.22 6.61 -13.82
N TYR A 175 19.98 6.39 -15.11
CA TYR A 175 19.61 5.09 -15.66
C TYR A 175 20.56 3.98 -15.13
N PRO A 176 20.04 2.79 -14.75
CA PRO A 176 18.70 2.28 -15.03
C PRO A 176 17.59 2.71 -14.07
N TYR A 177 17.89 3.56 -13.08
CA TYR A 177 16.84 4.14 -12.24
C TYR A 177 16.02 5.18 -12.99
N ALA A 178 14.70 5.11 -12.85
CA ALA A 178 13.76 6.12 -13.34
C ALA A 178 12.90 6.60 -12.18
N LEU A 179 12.95 7.91 -11.88
CA LEU A 179 12.20 8.52 -10.77
C LEU A 179 10.69 8.23 -10.86
N LYS A 180 10.13 8.18 -12.07
CA LYS A 180 8.71 7.89 -12.31
C LYS A 180 8.22 6.52 -11.81
N HIS A 181 9.12 5.56 -11.57
CA HIS A 181 8.80 4.25 -10.99
C HIS A 181 8.90 4.24 -9.45
N ASN A 182 9.27 5.37 -8.86
CA ASN A 182 9.38 5.56 -7.43
C ASN A 182 8.41 6.66 -6.98
N PRO A 183 7.23 6.33 -6.45
CA PRO A 183 6.22 7.33 -6.09
C PRO A 183 6.56 8.10 -4.81
N PHE A 184 7.37 7.52 -3.92
CA PHE A 184 7.60 8.07 -2.58
C PHE A 184 8.22 9.50 -2.54
N PRO A 185 9.11 9.89 -3.45
CA PRO A 185 9.66 11.25 -3.51
C PRO A 185 8.67 12.33 -3.95
N TYR A 186 7.54 11.93 -4.56
CA TYR A 186 6.48 12.86 -4.96
C TYR A 186 5.73 13.36 -3.71
N TYR A 187 5.53 12.52 -2.70
CA TYR A 187 4.82 12.89 -1.47
C TYR A 187 5.67 13.77 -0.55
N GLY A 188 5.26 15.02 -0.37
CA GLY A 188 6.02 16.02 0.40
C GLY A 188 7.29 16.51 -0.33
N GLY A 189 7.47 16.15 -1.60
CA GLY A 189 8.49 16.67 -2.49
C GLY A 189 9.94 16.44 -2.06
N LYS A 190 10.21 15.34 -1.36
CA LYS A 190 11.55 15.00 -0.84
C LYS A 190 11.79 13.51 -0.91
N CYS A 191 13.05 13.10 -1.04
CA CYS A 191 13.45 11.69 -1.02
C CYS A 191 13.40 11.17 0.44
N PRO A 192 12.48 10.25 0.80
CA PRO A 192 12.43 9.68 2.15
C PRO A 192 13.65 8.80 2.43
N ALA A 193 14.07 8.70 3.70
CA ALA A 193 15.22 7.88 4.10
C ALA A 193 14.95 6.37 3.96
N GLU A 194 13.67 5.99 3.88
CA GLU A 194 13.19 4.64 3.67
C GLU A 194 13.35 4.16 2.22
N VAL A 195 13.53 5.09 1.28
CA VAL A 195 13.84 4.76 -0.12
C VAL A 195 15.33 4.51 -0.25
N VAL A 196 15.68 3.29 -0.66
CA VAL A 196 17.07 2.82 -0.69
C VAL A 196 17.39 2.09 -2.00
N PRO A 197 18.67 2.01 -2.41
CA PRO A 197 19.10 1.12 -3.48
C PRO A 197 18.65 -0.32 -3.26
N PHE A 198 18.28 -1.03 -4.32
CA PHE A 198 17.92 -2.46 -4.25
C PHE A 198 19.01 -3.33 -3.61
N SER A 199 20.29 -2.97 -3.77
CA SER A 199 21.43 -3.66 -3.16
C SER A 199 21.60 -3.41 -1.66
N SER A 200 20.74 -2.59 -1.05
CA SER A 200 20.75 -2.34 0.39
C SER A 200 20.27 -3.57 1.14
N ARG A 201 20.84 -3.82 2.32
CA ARG A 201 20.44 -4.97 3.15
C ARG A 201 19.00 -4.85 3.62
N LEU A 202 18.38 -6.01 3.86
CA LEU A 202 17.09 -6.07 4.54
C LEU A 202 17.25 -5.71 6.02
N PRO A 203 16.26 -5.06 6.65
CA PRO A 203 16.28 -4.83 8.08
C PRO A 203 16.40 -6.16 8.83
N GLY A 204 17.37 -6.25 9.75
CA GLY A 204 17.58 -7.46 10.58
C GLY A 204 18.69 -8.40 10.09
N GLU A 205 19.26 -8.18 8.91
CA GLU A 205 20.39 -8.97 8.42
C GLU A 205 21.70 -8.52 9.11
N ARG A 206 22.04 -9.14 10.24
CA ARG A 206 23.36 -8.98 10.87
C ARG A 206 24.41 -9.64 9.98
N ARG A 207 25.53 -8.94 9.79
CA ARG A 207 26.74 -9.33 9.06
C ARG A 207 27.06 -10.83 9.25
N ALA A 208 26.62 -11.68 8.32
CA ALA A 208 27.31 -12.94 8.10
C ALA A 208 28.71 -12.58 7.57
N LEU A 209 29.71 -13.16 8.19
CA LEU A 209 31.11 -12.80 8.12
C LEU A 209 31.65 -12.68 6.68
N HIS A 210 32.54 -11.71 6.47
CA HIS A 210 33.63 -11.87 5.51
C HIS A 210 34.33 -13.20 5.80
N HIS A 211 33.99 -14.25 5.04
CA HIS A 211 34.88 -15.36 4.64
C HIS A 211 34.10 -16.46 3.91
N VAL A 212 33.69 -16.17 2.68
CA VAL A 212 33.70 -17.13 1.57
C VAL A 212 34.01 -16.24 0.34
N GLY A 213 35.23 -16.17 -0.16
CA GLY A 213 35.96 -17.32 -0.69
C GLY A 213 35.51 -17.50 -2.14
N ARG A 214 36.36 -17.06 -3.07
CA ARG A 214 36.24 -17.17 -4.54
C ARG A 214 35.60 -18.47 -5.01
N GLY A 215 34.81 -18.37 -6.08
CA GLY A 215 34.55 -19.46 -7.03
C GLY A 215 33.17 -20.08 -6.92
N LEU A 216 32.25 -19.65 -7.80
CA LEU A 216 31.72 -20.41 -8.94
C LEU A 216 30.91 -19.45 -9.81
#